data_AF-A0A1V5NFJ6-F1
#
_entry.id   AF-A0A1V5NFJ6-F1
#
_cell.length_a   1.000
_cell.length_b   1.000
_cell.length_c   1.000
_cell.angle_alpha   90.00
_cell.angle_beta   90.00
_cell.angle_gamma   90.00
#
_symmetry.space_group_name_H-M   'P 1'
#
loop_
_entity.id
_entity.type
_entity.pdbx_description
1 polymer ?
#
loop_
_entity_poly.entity_id
_entity_poly.type
_entity_poly.pdbx_seq_one_letter_code
_entity_poly.pdbx_strand_id
1 'polypeptide(L)'
;MIRQPGTEFHSKDMLIVKGIDMEYQGKMVNVLMVENDPGDQKLIKSGIANTEYNVNLHVVSSAEQGLEFLHKSLSDPHNYPRPGLVLLDLNMPGMGGKGFLKEVKADENFCSIPVVVVTSSDLQSDVDECYQMHAAGYIQKNASASEFAQILHKIARYWFPVSAVLNN
;
A
#
# COMPACT_ATOMS: atom_id res chain seq x y z
N MET A 1 30.23 -16.09 6.27
CA MET A 1 30.07 -14.95 5.33
C MET A 1 28.59 -14.70 5.16
N ILE A 2 28.08 -13.64 5.78
CA ILE A 2 26.66 -13.27 5.69
C ILE A 2 26.49 -12.50 4.37
N ARG A 3 25.70 -13.04 3.44
CA ARG A 3 25.36 -12.35 2.18
C ARG A 3 24.40 -11.19 2.50
N GLN A 4 24.73 -9.99 2.05
CA GLN A 4 23.80 -8.86 2.04
C GLN A 4 22.71 -9.07 0.96
N PRO A 5 21.46 -8.65 1.17
CA PRO A 5 20.43 -8.73 0.13
C PRO A 5 20.68 -7.67 -0.96
N GLY A 6 20.43 -8.07 -2.21
CA GLY A 6 20.46 -7.19 -3.38
C GLY A 6 19.05 -6.76 -3.79
N THR A 7 18.86 -5.47 -3.98
CA THR A 7 17.71 -4.88 -4.68
C THR A 7 17.85 -5.09 -6.19
N GLU A 8 16.84 -5.66 -6.84
CA GLU A 8 16.76 -5.75 -8.30
C GLU A 8 15.58 -4.91 -8.80
N PHE A 9 15.83 -4.05 -9.79
CA PHE A 9 14.83 -3.20 -10.46
C PHE A 9 14.60 -3.72 -11.87
N HIS A 10 13.35 -4.02 -12.27
CA HIS A 10 12.98 -4.29 -13.66
C HIS A 10 11.60 -3.72 -14.01
N SER A 11 11.55 -3.01 -15.16
CA SER A 11 10.41 -2.25 -15.70
C SER A 11 9.98 -1.07 -14.81
N LYS A 12 9.60 0.07 -15.42
CA LYS A 12 9.74 1.42 -14.84
C LYS A 12 9.00 1.72 -13.52
N ASP A 13 8.08 0.86 -13.05
CA ASP A 13 7.23 1.17 -11.89
C ASP A 13 7.19 0.09 -10.79
N MET A 14 8.08 -0.91 -10.81
CA MET A 14 8.01 -2.06 -9.88
C MET A 14 9.24 -2.20 -8.96
N LEU A 15 9.00 -2.37 -7.66
CA LEU A 15 10.03 -2.67 -6.65
C LEU A 15 9.72 -4.00 -5.95
N ILE A 16 10.70 -4.92 -5.97
CA ILE A 16 10.65 -6.19 -5.23
C ILE A 16 11.67 -6.13 -4.08
N VAL A 17 11.19 -6.28 -2.84
CA VAL A 17 12.02 -6.31 -1.63
C VAL A 17 12.08 -7.76 -1.13
N LYS A 18 13.27 -8.27 -0.80
CA LYS A 18 13.45 -9.64 -0.27
C LYS A 18 13.73 -9.63 1.23
N GLY A 19 12.84 -10.24 2.01
CA GLY A 19 12.91 -10.36 3.47
C GLY A 19 13.54 -11.68 3.95
N ILE A 20 13.98 -11.74 5.22
CA ILE A 20 14.74 -12.87 5.83
C ILE A 20 13.94 -13.66 6.88
N ASP A 21 12.64 -13.38 7.07
CA ASP A 21 11.87 -13.99 8.16
C ASP A 21 11.53 -15.47 7.87
N MET A 22 11.96 -16.36 8.76
CA MET A 22 11.93 -17.84 8.58
C MET A 22 10.57 -18.47 8.89
N GLU A 23 9.65 -17.74 9.54
CA GLU A 23 8.27 -18.22 9.82
C GLU A 23 7.29 -17.91 8.67
N TYR A 24 7.56 -16.87 7.87
CA TYR A 24 6.78 -16.51 6.68
C TYR A 24 7.46 -17.05 5.42
N GLN A 25 7.18 -18.32 5.08
CA GLN A 25 7.72 -19.01 3.91
C GLN A 25 7.52 -18.24 2.58
N GLY A 26 8.41 -17.32 2.23
CA GLY A 26 8.57 -16.77 0.87
C GLY A 26 7.32 -16.14 0.24
N LYS A 27 6.23 -15.93 0.98
CA LYS A 27 4.97 -15.43 0.42
C LYS A 27 5.11 -13.94 0.08
N MET A 28 4.85 -13.63 -1.18
CA MET A 28 4.84 -12.27 -1.70
C MET A 28 3.55 -11.57 -1.28
N VAL A 29 3.67 -10.36 -0.74
CA VAL A 29 2.55 -9.52 -0.32
C VAL A 29 2.35 -8.45 -1.38
N ASN A 30 1.22 -8.48 -2.08
CA ASN A 30 0.89 -7.45 -3.06
C ASN A 30 0.30 -6.24 -2.36
N VAL A 31 0.94 -5.09 -2.52
CA VAL A 31 0.49 -3.80 -1.98
C VAL A 31 0.27 -2.84 -3.13
N LEU A 32 -0.87 -2.16 -3.14
CA LEU A 32 -1.12 -1.06 -4.07
C LEU A 32 -0.93 0.26 -3.32
N MET A 33 -0.08 1.13 -3.84
CA MET A 33 0.14 2.47 -3.34
C MET A 33 -0.45 3.49 -4.32
N VAL A 34 -1.36 4.33 -3.84
CA VAL A 34 -2.04 5.36 -4.61
C VAL A 34 -1.59 6.72 -4.07
N GLU A 35 -0.61 7.34 -4.74
CA GLU A 35 0.11 8.53 -4.29
C GLU A 35 0.69 9.28 -5.49
N ASN A 36 0.41 10.57 -5.62
CA ASN A 36 0.89 11.37 -6.76
C ASN A 36 2.21 12.10 -6.50
N ASP A 37 2.64 12.27 -5.25
CA ASP A 37 3.89 12.95 -4.91
C ASP A 37 5.10 12.01 -4.98
N PRO A 38 6.09 12.27 -5.86
CA PRO A 38 7.27 11.41 -6.00
C PRO A 38 8.15 11.33 -4.74
N GLY A 39 8.14 12.37 -3.89
CA GLY A 39 8.87 12.41 -2.63
C GLY A 39 8.27 11.45 -1.62
N ASP A 40 6.95 11.49 -1.45
CA ASP A 40 6.19 10.58 -0.59
C ASP A 40 6.25 9.14 -1.10
N GLN A 41 6.16 8.93 -2.42
CA GLN A 41 6.43 7.62 -3.04
C GLN A 41 7.80 7.08 -2.65
N LYS A 42 8.84 7.91 -2.74
CA LYS A 42 10.20 7.50 -2.39
C LYS A 42 10.32 7.18 -0.91
N LEU A 43 9.74 8.00 -0.04
CA LEU A 43 9.75 7.78 1.40
C LEU A 43 9.08 6.45 1.78
N ILE A 44 7.89 6.17 1.23
CA ILE A 44 7.16 4.92 1.48
C ILE A 44 7.91 3.71 0.92
N LYS A 45 8.44 3.81 -0.32
CA LYS A 45 9.29 2.77 -0.93
C LYS A 45 10.48 2.44 -0.04
N SER A 46 11.18 3.45 0.48
CA SER A 46 12.30 3.26 1.40
C SER A 46 11.87 2.62 2.71
N GLY A 47 10.73 3.02 3.29
CA GLY A 47 10.22 2.39 4.51
C GLY A 47 9.90 0.91 4.31
N ILE A 48 9.23 0.56 3.20
CA ILE A 48 8.90 -0.83 2.84
C ILE A 48 10.17 -1.65 2.56
N ALA A 49 11.16 -1.07 1.88
CA ALA A 49 12.43 -1.72 1.58
C ALA A 49 13.25 -2.13 2.81
N ASN A 50 13.01 -1.48 3.95
CA ASN A 50 13.66 -1.82 5.22
C ASN A 50 12.88 -2.85 6.06
N THR A 51 11.75 -3.35 5.55
CA THR A 51 10.97 -4.39 6.22
C THR A 51 11.51 -5.79 5.96
N GLU A 52 11.19 -6.73 6.84
CA GLU A 52 11.59 -8.15 6.74
C GLU A 52 10.68 -9.00 5.84
N TYR A 53 9.76 -8.37 5.10
CA TYR A 53 8.74 -9.03 4.29
C TYR A 53 9.03 -8.95 2.79
N ASN A 54 8.58 -9.97 2.04
CA ASN A 54 8.61 -9.94 0.58
C ASN A 54 7.42 -9.15 0.06
N VAL A 55 7.62 -7.89 -0.32
CA VAL A 55 6.56 -7.00 -0.79
C VAL A 55 6.70 -6.79 -2.29
N ASN A 56 5.60 -7.03 -3.01
CA ASN A 56 5.40 -6.60 -4.38
C ASN A 56 4.58 -5.31 -4.36
N LEU A 57 5.28 -4.17 -4.46
CA LEU A 57 4.67 -2.84 -4.37
C LEU A 57 4.34 -2.33 -5.78
N HIS A 58 3.04 -2.17 -6.04
CA HIS A 58 2.52 -1.49 -7.23
C HIS A 58 2.23 -0.04 -6.89
N VAL A 59 2.71 0.89 -7.70
CA VAL A 59 2.53 2.32 -7.47
C VAL A 59 1.77 2.94 -8.63
N VAL A 60 0.73 3.69 -8.29
CA VAL A 60 -0.08 4.46 -9.23
C VAL A 60 -0.18 5.90 -8.72
N SER A 61 -0.27 6.85 -9.65
CA SER A 61 -0.15 8.28 -9.34
C SER A 61 -1.48 9.02 -9.35
N SER A 62 -2.60 8.30 -9.46
CA SER A 62 -3.94 8.88 -9.35
C SER A 62 -4.96 7.85 -8.87
N ALA A 63 -6.08 8.36 -8.36
CA ALA A 63 -7.22 7.57 -7.93
C ALA A 63 -7.78 6.69 -9.08
N GLU A 64 -7.89 7.26 -10.28
CA GLU A 64 -8.40 6.59 -11.47
C GLU A 64 -7.49 5.43 -11.91
N GLN A 65 -6.16 5.64 -11.87
CA GLN A 65 -5.20 4.57 -12.14
C GLN A 65 -5.28 3.44 -11.09
N GLY A 66 -5.56 3.78 -9.82
CA GLY A 66 -5.78 2.79 -8.78
C GLY A 66 -7.02 1.93 -9.03
N LEU A 67 -8.14 2.54 -9.42
CA LEU A 67 -9.34 1.79 -9.78
C LEU A 67 -9.10 0.95 -11.03
N GLU A 68 -8.43 1.49 -12.05
CA GLU A 68 -8.05 0.75 -13.24
C GLU A 68 -7.20 -0.48 -12.90
N PHE A 69 -6.21 -0.33 -12.01
CA PHE A 69 -5.40 -1.45 -11.51
C PHE A 69 -6.28 -2.53 -10.85
N LEU A 70 -7.19 -2.14 -9.96
CA LEU A 70 -8.09 -3.07 -9.27
C LEU A 70 -9.00 -3.81 -10.27
N HIS A 71 -9.60 -3.12 -11.24
CA HIS A 71 -10.41 -3.76 -12.26
C HIS A 71 -9.61 -4.71 -13.16
N LYS A 72 -8.38 -4.33 -13.56
CA LYS A 72 -7.49 -5.23 -14.30
C LYS A 72 -7.09 -6.46 -13.49
N SER A 73 -7.04 -6.37 -12.15
CA SER A 73 -6.75 -7.54 -11.31
C SER A 73 -7.81 -8.64 -11.37
N LEU A 74 -9.04 -8.32 -11.80
CA LEU A 74 -10.10 -9.31 -12.00
C LEU A 74 -9.93 -10.10 -13.30
N SER A 75 -9.30 -9.52 -14.32
CA SER A 75 -9.17 -10.13 -15.66
C SER A 75 -7.75 -10.61 -15.98
N ASP A 76 -6.73 -9.98 -15.41
CA ASP A 76 -5.31 -10.32 -15.58
C ASP A 76 -4.56 -10.31 -14.24
N PRO A 77 -4.86 -11.27 -13.34
CA PRO A 77 -4.23 -11.35 -12.02
C PRO A 77 -2.73 -11.67 -12.08
N HIS A 78 -2.20 -12.08 -13.23
CA HIS A 78 -0.77 -12.34 -13.38
C HIS A 78 0.04 -11.04 -13.45
N ASN A 79 -0.42 -10.07 -14.24
CA ASN A 79 0.24 -8.77 -14.37
C ASN A 79 -0.28 -7.74 -13.35
N TYR A 80 -1.53 -7.87 -12.91
CA TYR A 80 -2.19 -7.01 -11.94
C TYR A 80 -2.63 -7.85 -10.75
N PRO A 81 -1.70 -8.32 -9.90
CA PRO A 81 -2.08 -9.17 -8.79
C PRO A 81 -2.98 -8.39 -7.83
N ARG A 82 -4.05 -9.03 -7.36
CA ARG A 82 -4.97 -8.43 -6.40
C ARG A 82 -4.18 -7.96 -5.16
N PRO A 83 -4.31 -6.69 -4.75
CA PRO A 83 -3.61 -6.21 -3.57
C PRO A 83 -4.27 -6.75 -2.31
N GLY A 84 -3.45 -7.19 -1.37
CA GLY A 84 -3.89 -7.55 -0.03
C GLY A 84 -3.94 -6.36 0.93
N LEU A 85 -3.43 -5.20 0.50
CA LEU A 85 -3.43 -3.93 1.21
C LEU A 85 -3.34 -2.77 0.20
N VAL A 86 -4.08 -1.69 0.46
CA VAL A 86 -3.92 -0.42 -0.24
C VAL A 86 -3.38 0.64 0.73
N LEU A 87 -2.33 1.35 0.31
CA LEU A 87 -1.85 2.58 0.92
C LEU A 87 -2.36 3.76 0.09
N LEU A 88 -3.14 4.64 0.70
CA LEU A 88 -3.88 5.67 -0.01
C LEU A 88 -3.55 7.07 0.51
N ASP A 89 -3.06 7.96 -0.35
CA ASP A 89 -3.04 9.38 -0.03
C ASP A 89 -4.40 10.05 -0.31
N LEU A 90 -4.74 11.08 0.46
CA LEU A 90 -5.96 11.88 0.23
C LEU A 90 -5.75 13.04 -0.73
N ASN A 91 -4.54 13.60 -0.76
CA ASN A 91 -4.20 14.87 -1.40
C ASN A 91 -3.81 14.69 -2.87
N MET A 92 -4.68 14.01 -3.62
CA MET A 92 -4.53 13.82 -5.06
C MET A 92 -5.53 14.70 -5.85
N PRO A 93 -5.18 15.15 -7.07
CA PRO A 93 -6.12 15.83 -7.96
C PRO A 93 -7.23 14.89 -8.46
N GLY A 94 -8.23 15.47 -9.14
CA GLY A 94 -9.31 14.69 -9.78
C GLY A 94 -10.31 14.16 -8.76
N MET A 95 -10.67 12.88 -8.86
CA MET A 95 -11.56 12.22 -7.88
C MET A 95 -10.98 12.24 -6.46
N GLY A 96 -9.65 12.37 -6.34
CA GLY A 96 -8.94 12.42 -5.07
C GLY A 96 -8.99 11.11 -4.29
N GLY A 97 -8.28 11.06 -3.16
CA GLY A 97 -8.21 9.84 -2.36
C GLY A 97 -9.54 9.45 -1.70
N LYS A 98 -10.33 10.43 -1.24
CA LYS A 98 -11.65 10.16 -0.65
C LYS A 98 -12.60 9.50 -1.64
N GLY A 99 -12.62 9.96 -2.89
CA GLY A 99 -13.43 9.34 -3.93
C GLY A 99 -12.95 7.93 -4.26
N PHE A 100 -11.63 7.70 -4.33
CA PHE A 100 -11.08 6.35 -4.47
C PHE A 100 -11.54 5.41 -3.34
N LEU A 101 -11.41 5.86 -2.07
CA LEU A 101 -11.82 5.05 -0.91
C LEU A 101 -13.30 4.68 -0.99
N LYS A 102 -14.15 5.65 -1.34
CA LYS A 102 -15.59 5.43 -1.47
C LYS A 102 -15.92 4.39 -2.55
N GLU A 103 -15.33 4.50 -3.73
CA GLU A 103 -15.56 3.56 -4.85
C GLU A 103 -15.07 2.15 -4.48
N VAL A 104 -13.87 2.02 -3.94
CA VAL A 104 -13.31 0.72 -3.52
C VAL A 104 -14.17 0.05 -2.45
N LYS A 105 -14.72 0.83 -1.52
CA LYS A 105 -15.53 0.29 -0.41
C LYS A 105 -16.98 0.02 -0.78
N ALA A 106 -17.46 0.60 -1.88
CA ALA A 106 -18.77 0.31 -2.45
C ALA A 106 -18.77 -0.91 -3.38
N ASP A 107 -17.62 -1.27 -3.99
CA ASP A 107 -17.53 -2.42 -4.91
C ASP A 107 -17.38 -3.74 -4.14
N GLU A 108 -18.32 -4.68 -4.33
CA GLU A 108 -18.31 -6.01 -3.69
C GLU A 108 -17.03 -6.81 -4.01
N ASN A 109 -16.39 -6.56 -5.15
CA ASN A 109 -15.14 -7.21 -5.52
C ASN A 109 -13.96 -6.67 -4.71
N PHE A 110 -13.99 -5.43 -4.19
CA PHE A 110 -12.82 -4.77 -3.60
C PHE A 110 -13.01 -4.32 -2.15
N CYS A 111 -14.24 -4.27 -1.65
CA CYS A 111 -14.57 -3.72 -0.33
C CYS A 111 -13.83 -4.41 0.83
N SER A 112 -13.50 -5.70 0.65
CA SER A 112 -12.73 -6.52 1.60
C SER A 112 -11.25 -6.15 1.69
N ILE A 113 -10.69 -5.44 0.71
CA ILE A 113 -9.29 -5.03 0.71
C ILE A 113 -9.09 -3.95 1.79
N PRO A 114 -8.19 -4.14 2.77
CA PRO A 114 -7.91 -3.10 3.74
C PRO A 114 -7.28 -1.90 3.05
N VAL A 115 -7.84 -0.71 3.30
CA VAL A 115 -7.31 0.56 2.78
C VAL A 115 -6.82 1.37 3.97
N VAL A 116 -5.51 1.61 4.03
CA VAL A 116 -4.89 2.45 5.06
C VAL A 116 -4.59 3.80 4.43
N VAL A 117 -5.22 4.85 4.98
CA VAL A 117 -4.99 6.22 4.56
C VAL A 117 -3.65 6.69 5.11
N VAL A 118 -2.80 7.24 4.24
CA VAL A 118 -1.48 7.79 4.56
C VAL A 118 -1.41 9.18 3.94
N THR A 119 -1.59 10.24 4.73
CA THR A 119 -1.79 11.60 4.21
C THR A 119 -1.16 12.66 5.08
N SER A 120 -0.93 13.86 4.55
CA SER A 120 -0.49 15.03 5.33
C SER A 120 -1.64 15.76 6.03
N SER A 121 -2.91 15.42 5.72
CA SER A 121 -4.06 16.03 6.40
C SER A 121 -4.11 15.66 7.88
N ASP A 122 -4.16 16.69 8.73
CA ASP A 122 -4.31 16.59 10.19
C ASP A 122 -5.73 16.93 10.69
N LEU A 123 -6.66 17.14 9.76
CA LEU A 123 -8.04 17.51 10.08
C LEU A 123 -8.78 16.32 10.69
N GLN A 124 -9.32 16.50 11.89
CA GLN A 124 -10.14 15.47 12.55
C GLN A 124 -11.35 15.06 11.68
N SER A 125 -11.92 16.00 10.92
CA SER A 125 -13.02 15.71 9.98
C SER A 125 -12.62 14.70 8.91
N ASP A 126 -11.38 14.74 8.42
CA ASP A 126 -10.90 13.80 7.41
C ASP A 126 -10.71 12.42 8.00
N VAL A 127 -10.22 12.34 9.24
CA VAL A 127 -10.11 11.09 10.00
C VAL A 127 -11.49 10.45 10.16
N ASP A 128 -12.46 11.22 10.65
CA ASP A 128 -13.82 10.74 10.92
C ASP A 128 -14.51 10.28 9.62
N GLU A 129 -14.42 11.07 8.55
CA GLU A 129 -15.00 10.75 7.24
C GLU A 129 -14.38 9.49 6.65
N CYS A 130 -13.05 9.33 6.72
CA CYS A 130 -12.38 8.12 6.21
C CYS A 130 -12.80 6.86 6.97
N TYR A 131 -12.92 6.92 8.30
CA TYR A 131 -13.40 5.78 9.07
C TYR A 131 -14.88 5.48 8.82
N GLN A 132 -15.72 6.49 8.62
CA GLN A 132 -17.11 6.29 8.18
C GLN A 132 -17.19 5.62 6.81
N MET A 133 -16.22 5.87 5.92
CA MET A 133 -16.04 5.17 4.65
C MET A 133 -15.27 3.85 4.77
N HIS A 134 -15.14 3.28 5.96
CA HIS A 134 -14.51 1.98 6.20
C HIS A 134 -13.01 1.90 5.86
N ALA A 135 -12.26 2.99 6.02
CA ALA A 135 -10.80 2.91 6.08
C ALA A 135 -10.36 1.96 7.21
N ALA A 136 -9.35 1.15 6.94
CA ALA A 136 -8.78 0.20 7.91
C ALA A 136 -7.79 0.87 8.87
N GLY A 137 -7.30 2.06 8.53
CA GLY A 137 -6.42 2.87 9.35
C GLY A 137 -6.18 4.24 8.73
N TYR A 138 -5.69 5.18 9.54
CA TYR A 138 -5.34 6.53 9.13
C TYR A 138 -4.00 6.94 9.74
N ILE A 139 -3.09 7.42 8.92
CA ILE A 139 -1.72 7.78 9.31
C ILE A 139 -1.39 9.17 8.75
N GLN A 140 -0.89 10.03 9.63
CA GLN A 140 -0.37 11.33 9.24
C GLN A 140 1.11 11.22 8.84
N LYS A 141 1.47 11.83 7.70
CA LYS A 141 2.84 11.88 7.16
C LYS A 141 3.78 12.82 7.93
N ASN A 142 3.22 13.68 8.80
CA ASN A 142 3.94 14.71 9.56
C ASN A 142 4.87 14.18 10.66
N ALA A 143 4.94 12.87 10.85
CA ALA A 143 5.98 12.24 11.65
C ALA A 143 7.34 12.38 10.94
N SER A 144 8.43 12.50 11.69
CA SER A 144 9.79 12.44 11.13
C SER A 144 9.95 11.19 10.25
N ALA A 145 10.85 11.22 9.26
CA ALA A 145 11.06 10.08 8.37
C ALA A 145 11.30 8.75 9.11
N SER A 146 11.95 8.81 10.29
CA SER A 146 12.17 7.66 11.19
C SER A 146 10.90 7.17 11.87
N GLU A 147 9.98 8.06 12.27
CA GLU A 147 8.71 7.68 12.88
C GLU A 147 7.77 7.10 11.83
N PHE A 148 7.76 7.68 10.63
CA PHE A 148 7.02 7.14 9.50
C PHE A 148 7.51 5.74 9.11
N ALA A 149 8.83 5.52 9.06
CA ALA A 149 9.39 4.20 8.84
C ALA A 149 8.98 3.19 9.93
N GLN A 150 8.94 3.60 11.21
CA GLN A 150 8.43 2.74 12.29
C GLN A 150 6.94 2.42 12.14
N ILE A 151 6.14 3.38 11.69
CA ILE A 151 4.72 3.16 11.41
C ILE A 151 4.56 2.17 10.25
N LEU A 152 5.31 2.33 9.16
CA LEU A 152 5.32 1.36 8.05
C LEU A 152 5.77 -0.03 8.50
N HIS A 153 6.76 -0.14 9.40
CA HIS A 153 7.13 -1.41 10.02
C HIS A 153 5.98 -2.04 10.82
N LYS A 154 5.22 -1.23 11.57
CA LYS A 154 4.04 -1.71 12.32
C LYS A 154 2.92 -2.16 11.39
N ILE A 155 2.65 -1.41 10.32
CA ILE A 155 1.69 -1.80 9.27
C ILE A 155 2.12 -3.12 8.66
N ALA A 156 3.39 -3.22 8.23
CA ALA A 156 3.94 -4.43 7.62
C ALA A 156 3.77 -5.62 8.56
N ARG A 157 4.15 -5.47 9.84
CA ARG A 157 4.04 -6.53 10.84
C ARG A 157 2.61 -7.00 11.10
N TYR A 158 1.63 -6.10 11.03
CA TYR A 158 0.23 -6.44 11.27
C TYR A 158 -0.46 -6.98 10.01
N TRP A 159 -0.38 -6.22 8.91
CA TRP A 159 -1.17 -6.48 7.72
C TRP A 159 -0.53 -7.50 6.79
N PHE A 160 0.80 -7.53 6.64
CA PHE A 160 1.41 -8.41 5.63
C PHE A 160 1.21 -9.90 5.94
N PRO A 161 1.29 -10.34 7.21
CA PRO A 161 0.87 -11.67 7.58
C PRO A 161 -0.58 -12.00 7.19
N VAL A 162 -1.51 -11.11 7.52
CA VAL A 162 -2.95 -11.31 7.29
C VAL A 162 -3.28 -11.30 5.79
N SER A 163 -2.70 -10.37 5.04
CA SER A 163 -2.86 -10.24 3.60
C SER A 163 -2.35 -11.47 2.84
N ALA A 164 -1.26 -12.10 3.29
CA ALA A 164 -0.72 -13.32 2.69
C ALA A 164 -1.60 -14.56 2.90
N VAL A 165 -2.53 -14.54 3.87
CA VAL A 165 -3.56 -15.57 4.05
C VAL A 165 -4.71 -15.37 3.06
N LEU A 166 -5.07 -14.12 2.73
CA LEU A 166 -6.18 -13.78 1.83
C LEU A 166 -5.86 -13.98 0.34
N ASN A 167 -4.58 -14.15 0.00
CA ASN A 167 -4.12 -14.39 -1.38
C ASN A 167 -4.05 -15.90 -1.76
N ASN A 168 -4.62 -16.78 -0.93
CA ASN A 168 -4.71 -18.23 -1.13
C ASN A 168 -6.15 -18.65 -1.46
#